data_AF-A0A9P7J924-F1
#
_entry.id   AF-A0A9P7J924-F1
#
_cell.length_a   1.000
_cell.length_b   1.000
_cell.length_c   1.000
_cell.angle_alpha   90.00
_cell.angle_beta   90.00
_cell.angle_gamma   90.00
#
_symmetry.space_group_name_H-M   'P 1'
#
loop_
_entity.id
_entity.type
_entity.pdbx_description
1 polymer ?
#
loop_
_entity_poly.entity_id
_entity_poly.type
_entity_poly.pdbx_seq_one_letter_code
_entity_poly.pdbx_strand_id
1 'polypeptide(L)'
;AIDWCMKLNNLYTKVIQSGKGPNCTIDCIIMESPLVQVYHNLQQVFEESFLHSHLTNQYAIVDMTQKFEKLCRYIAQHSPH
;
A
#
# COMPACT_ATOMS: atom_id res chain seq x y z
N ALA A 1 -36.61 -1.16 -27.52
CA ALA A 1 -35.92 -1.11 -28.83
C ALA A 1 -34.45 -0.63 -28.75
N ILE A 2 -33.82 -0.57 -27.56
CA ILE A 2 -32.48 0.05 -27.34
C ILE A 2 -31.35 -1.01 -27.20
N ASP A 3 -31.71 -2.26 -26.85
CA ASP A 3 -30.74 -3.33 -26.52
C ASP A 3 -29.86 -3.74 -27.71
N TRP A 4 -30.42 -3.80 -28.92
CA TRP A 4 -29.67 -4.22 -30.11
C TRP A 4 -28.64 -3.17 -30.53
N CYS A 5 -28.97 -1.87 -30.45
CA CYS A 5 -28.01 -0.79 -30.68
C CYS A 5 -26.88 -0.84 -29.65
N MET A 6 -27.20 -1.10 -28.38
CA MET A 6 -26.20 -1.19 -27.32
C MET A 6 -25.27 -2.39 -27.51
N LYS A 7 -25.82 -3.56 -27.88
CA LYS A 7 -25.02 -4.75 -28.24
C LYS A 7 -24.16 -4.52 -29.47
N LEU A 8 -24.69 -3.88 -30.50
CA LEU A 8 -23.95 -3.56 -31.71
C LEU A 8 -22.80 -2.60 -31.42
N ASN A 9 -23.04 -1.56 -30.63
CA ASN A 9 -22.00 -0.61 -30.24
C ASN A 9 -20.90 -1.29 -29.41
N ASN A 10 -21.30 -2.16 -28.46
CA ASN A 10 -20.36 -2.92 -27.65
C ASN A 10 -19.54 -3.91 -28.51
N LEU A 11 -20.12 -4.53 -29.53
CA LEU A 11 -19.40 -5.38 -30.50
C LEU A 11 -18.36 -4.56 -31.29
N TYR A 12 -18.75 -3.39 -31.81
CA TYR A 12 -17.83 -2.51 -32.52
C TYR A 12 -16.70 -2.02 -31.63
N THR A 13 -16.99 -1.55 -30.41
CA THR A 13 -15.98 -1.02 -29.49
C THR A 13 -15.09 -2.11 -28.88
N LYS A 14 -15.66 -3.23 -28.41
CA LYS A 14 -14.92 -4.24 -27.63
C LYS A 14 -14.40 -5.43 -28.41
N VAL A 15 -14.88 -5.67 -29.63
CA VAL A 15 -14.45 -6.82 -30.42
C VAL A 15 -13.74 -6.36 -31.69
N ILE A 16 -14.35 -5.45 -32.45
CA ILE A 16 -13.79 -4.98 -33.72
C ILE A 16 -12.65 -3.96 -33.50
N GLN A 17 -12.80 -3.07 -32.52
CA GLN A 17 -11.81 -2.03 -32.18
C GLN A 17 -10.88 -2.41 -31.02
N SER A 18 -11.16 -3.52 -30.33
CA SER A 18 -10.26 -4.04 -29.31
C SER A 18 -8.98 -4.53 -29.97
N GLY A 19 -7.86 -3.86 -29.67
CA GLY A 19 -6.58 -4.06 -30.35
C GLY A 19 -6.17 -2.95 -31.33
N LYS A 20 -7.07 -2.01 -31.67
CA LYS A 20 -6.76 -0.87 -32.56
C LYS A 20 -6.79 0.49 -31.85
N GLY A 21 -7.10 0.51 -30.56
CA GLY A 21 -7.02 1.72 -29.73
C GLY A 21 -5.57 2.00 -29.30
N PRO A 22 -5.25 3.26 -28.95
CA PRO A 22 -3.89 3.66 -28.52
C PRO A 22 -3.37 2.86 -27.31
N ASN A 23 -4.28 2.27 -26.53
CA ASN A 23 -3.98 1.45 -25.35
C ASN A 23 -3.50 0.02 -25.69
N CYS A 24 -3.47 -0.39 -26.97
CA CYS A 24 -3.02 -1.72 -27.40
C CYS A 24 -1.86 -1.61 -28.40
N THR A 25 -0.98 -0.65 -28.19
CA THR A 25 0.29 -0.57 -28.91
C THR A 25 1.29 -1.47 -28.20
N ILE A 26 2.15 -2.19 -28.93
CA ILE A 26 3.21 -3.02 -28.33
C ILE A 26 4.03 -2.21 -27.31
N ASP A 27 4.26 -0.93 -27.60
CA ASP A 27 4.95 -0.01 -26.70
C ASP A 27 4.20 0.23 -25.38
N CYS A 28 2.87 0.34 -25.40
CA CYS A 28 2.07 0.44 -24.18
C CYS A 28 2.13 -0.86 -23.38
N ILE A 29 2.07 -2.02 -24.04
CA ILE A 29 2.19 -3.33 -23.37
C ILE A 29 3.57 -3.47 -22.72
N ILE A 30 4.64 -3.08 -23.43
CA ILE A 30 6.02 -3.10 -22.92
C ILE A 30 6.21 -2.08 -21.80
N MET A 31 5.54 -0.93 -21.84
CA MET A 31 5.64 0.10 -20.81
C MET A 31 4.82 -0.25 -19.56
N GLU A 32 3.60 -0.78 -19.74
CA GLU A 32 2.69 -1.13 -18.66
C GLU A 32 3.11 -2.42 -17.96
N SER A 33 3.69 -3.40 -18.65
CA SER A 33 4.08 -4.69 -18.04
C SER A 33 5.07 -4.52 -16.86
N PRO A 34 6.17 -3.75 -16.97
CA PRO A 34 7.04 -3.45 -15.84
C PRO A 34 6.34 -2.61 -14.76
N LEU A 35 5.49 -1.66 -15.14
CA LEU A 35 4.77 -0.81 -14.18
C LEU A 35 3.77 -1.60 -13.34
N VAL A 36 3.06 -2.56 -13.95
CA VAL A 36 2.17 -3.50 -13.28
C VAL A 36 2.97 -4.37 -12.31
N GLN A 37 4.13 -4.88 -12.72
CA GLN A 37 4.99 -5.67 -11.84
C GLN A 37 5.52 -4.83 -10.66
N VAL A 38 5.94 -3.59 -10.91
CA VAL A 38 6.40 -2.65 -9.86
C VAL A 38 5.26 -2.36 -8.89
N TYR A 39 4.06 -2.12 -9.39
CA TYR A 39 2.87 -1.91 -8.55
C TYR A 39 2.58 -3.12 -7.66
N HIS A 40 2.59 -4.34 -8.24
CA HIS A 40 2.42 -5.57 -7.46
C HIS A 40 3.49 -5.75 -6.39
N ASN A 41 4.75 -5.48 -6.72
CA ASN A 41 5.86 -5.57 -5.77
C ASN A 41 5.70 -4.56 -4.62
N LEU A 42 5.30 -3.32 -4.93
CA LEU A 42 5.03 -2.29 -3.91
C LEU A 42 3.85 -2.66 -3.02
N GLN A 43 2.79 -3.22 -3.61
CA GLN A 43 1.64 -3.70 -2.85
C GLN A 43 2.01 -4.85 -1.92
N GLN A 44 2.81 -5.82 -2.39
CA GLN A 44 3.33 -6.90 -1.55
C GLN A 44 4.18 -6.38 -0.39
N VAL A 45 5.10 -5.44 -0.65
CA VAL A 45 5.92 -4.81 0.40
C VAL A 45 5.05 -4.06 1.41
N PHE A 46 4.00 -3.38 0.95
CA PHE A 46 3.05 -2.70 1.83
C PHE A 46 2.28 -3.71 2.69
N GLU A 47 1.72 -4.75 2.09
CA GLU A 47 1.01 -5.83 2.81
C GLU A 47 1.93 -6.51 3.83
N GLU A 48 3.14 -6.88 3.43
CA GLU A 48 4.14 -7.44 4.33
C GLU A 48 4.48 -6.46 5.45
N SER A 49 4.75 -5.19 5.15
CA SER A 49 5.11 -4.19 6.17
C SER A 49 3.97 -3.89 7.15
N PHE A 50 2.71 -3.95 6.71
CA PHE A 50 1.55 -3.74 7.57
C PHE A 50 1.19 -4.99 8.38
N LEU A 51 1.24 -6.17 7.76
CA LEU A 51 1.05 -7.45 8.47
C LEU A 51 2.17 -7.69 9.48
N HIS A 52 3.41 -7.32 9.14
CA HIS A 52 4.55 -7.36 10.05
C HIS A 52 4.63 -6.13 10.97
N SER A 53 3.90 -5.04 10.73
CA SER A 53 3.82 -3.92 11.71
C SER A 53 3.21 -4.38 13.03
N HIS A 54 2.33 -5.39 13.01
CA HIS A 54 1.88 -6.04 14.25
C HIS A 54 2.97 -6.86 14.96
N LEU A 55 4.11 -7.11 14.32
CA LEU A 55 5.26 -7.83 14.87
C LEU A 55 6.44 -6.91 15.20
N THR A 56 6.70 -5.85 14.41
CA THR A 56 7.82 -4.91 14.61
C THR A 56 7.47 -3.68 15.44
N ASN A 57 6.18 -3.41 15.67
CA ASN A 57 5.73 -2.42 16.65
C ASN A 57 5.49 -3.04 18.04
N GLN A 58 6.09 -4.21 18.30
CA GLN A 58 6.61 -4.44 19.64
C GLN A 58 7.73 -3.41 19.85
N TYR A 59 7.34 -2.18 20.21
CA TYR A 59 8.01 -1.54 21.33
C TYR A 59 8.07 -2.63 22.39
N ALA A 60 9.17 -3.38 22.40
CA ALA A 60 9.59 -4.16 23.54
C ALA A 60 9.36 -3.21 24.69
N ILE A 61 8.36 -3.51 25.52
CA ILE A 61 7.91 -2.62 26.59
C ILE A 61 9.18 -2.34 27.36
N VAL A 62 9.76 -1.16 27.11
CA VAL A 62 11.05 -0.83 27.70
C VAL A 62 10.73 -0.77 29.16
N ASP A 63 11.37 -1.61 29.97
CA ASP A 63 11.14 -1.59 31.41
C ASP A 63 11.58 -0.23 31.95
N MET A 64 10.60 0.66 32.10
CA MET A 64 10.81 2.04 32.53
C MET A 64 10.96 2.12 34.05
N THR A 65 10.85 1.01 34.78
CA THR A 65 10.91 0.97 36.25
C THR A 65 12.17 1.65 36.76
N GLN A 66 13.34 1.37 36.16
CA GLN A 66 14.61 1.99 36.54
C GLN A 66 14.66 3.50 36.26
N LYS A 67 14.00 3.97 35.20
CA LYS A 67 13.96 5.40 34.86
C LYS A 67 13.05 6.15 35.82
N PHE A 68 11.88 5.60 36.13
CA PHE A 68 10.97 6.17 37.11
C PHE A 68 11.56 6.19 38.51
N GLU A 69 12.24 5.12 38.92
CA GLU A 69 12.91 5.07 40.24
C GLU A 69 14.00 6.14 40.36
N LYS A 70 14.82 6.33 39.32
CA LYS A 70 15.82 7.41 39.28
C LYS A 70 15.17 8.79 39.34
N LEU A 71 14.06 8.99 38.62
CA LEU A 71 13.33 10.25 38.64
C LEU A 71 12.75 10.55 40.03
N CYS A 72 12.14 9.56 40.68
CA CYS A 72 11.63 9.70 42.05
C CYS A 72 12.75 10.04 43.04
N ARG A 73 13.92 9.40 42.92
CA ARG A 73 15.09 9.72 43.75
C ARG A 73 15.59 11.15 43.52
N TYR A 74 15.65 11.60 42.27
CA TYR A 74 16.05 12.96 41.94
C TYR A 74 15.08 13.99 42.53
N ILE A 75 13.77 13.76 42.39
CA ILE A 75 12.75 14.64 42.97
C ILE A 75 12.86 14.65 44.48
N ALA A 76 13.07 13.51 45.14
CA ALA A 76 13.24 13.46 46.60
C ALA A 76 14.50 14.20 47.08
N GLN A 77 15.62 14.13 46.34
CA GLN A 77 16.87 14.81 46.69
C GLN A 77 16.83 16.32 46.47
N HIS A 78 16.02 16.79 45.52
CA HIS A 78 15.93 18.20 45.14
C HIS A 78 14.57 18.83 45.48
N SER A 79 13.74 18.12 46.25
CA SER A 79 12.47 18.64 46.74
C SER A 79 12.76 19.78 47.72
N PRO A 80 12.16 20.97 47.54
CA PRO A 80 12.46 22.17 48.34
C PRO A 80 11.87 22.16 49.76
N HIS A 81 11.75 20.98 50.38
CA HIS A 81 11.38 20.84 51.79
C HIS A 81 12.61 20.80 52.69
#